data_AF-A0A2R6XD75-F1
#
_entry.id   AF-A0A2R6XD75-F1
#
_cell.length_a   1.000
_cell.length_b   1.000
_cell.length_c   1.000
_cell.angle_alpha   90.00
_cell.angle_beta   90.00
_cell.angle_gamma   90.00
#
_symmetry.space_group_name_H-M   'P 1'
#
loop_
_entity.id
_entity.type
_entity.pdbx_description
1 polymer ?
#
loop_
_entity_poly.entity_id
_entity_poly.type
_entity_poly.pdbx_seq_one_letter_code
_entity_poly.pdbx_strand_id
1 'polypeptide(L)'
;MAYMDEPRVNCAALPSHPHCNCTSDWLHQAPYSCMAGDVDHALSRMQAQLSNPDYAQFLAYMCPGHRAKGLHPPTGTDPTICPRPIFGTYDDHDYSWDNGNKRLPRKDDVKQIFLDAIGESSTSPRRNRGRGIEWKYTLNKGHPNKEVDVFLLDERYNRDTLPCHIRRTYCEQVLSSYPHHPRRAWCNDFLHGGELGKGSCCIKDDHIYYGWCMQESNKKKSLYKEACDPRSHQFGTRSLIVDSKGNLVEATGSELLDGRDESSFCDVLGREQRLWLEESITKSTAPLKLVVSSSVLLGDLQPQMCDWNNEGTSSTCMCSGDDWECYKPAQLQLLHLLSTAPGCVVVLTGDYHYSDIRVLKPKQQVYSKYYEDVQLSYPLFQVMASGLTTSTGANFSCDDSRRDTTGMREGGPCSFVRGPSFGMIEVNWKEADPVIRLQVRDGKTGLVRLESNLTMSSCSQA
;
A
#
# COMPACT_ATOMS: atom_id res chain seq x y z
N MET A 1 -13.06 -7.17 -3.10
CA MET A 1 -13.77 -5.88 -3.22
C MET A 1 -13.88 -5.57 -4.71
N ALA A 2 -14.30 -4.37 -5.13
CA ALA A 2 -14.77 -4.12 -6.50
C ALA A 2 -13.80 -3.23 -7.27
N TYR A 3 -13.44 -3.64 -8.48
CA TYR A 3 -12.67 -2.81 -9.39
C TYR A 3 -13.55 -1.66 -9.86
N MET A 4 -13.41 -0.50 -9.23
CA MET A 4 -14.27 0.66 -9.45
C MET A 4 -13.85 1.46 -10.68
N ASP A 5 -12.61 1.31 -11.14
CA ASP A 5 -12.07 1.94 -12.35
C ASP A 5 -12.30 1.12 -13.63
N GLU A 6 -12.59 -0.17 -13.49
CA GLU A 6 -12.83 -1.06 -14.63
C GLU A 6 -14.25 -0.99 -15.21
N PRO A 7 -14.41 -1.20 -16.54
CA PRO A 7 -15.71 -1.31 -17.18
C PRO A 7 -16.49 -2.54 -16.70
N ARG A 8 -17.83 -2.45 -16.72
CA ARG A 8 -18.71 -3.60 -16.45
C ARG A 8 -18.87 -4.55 -17.63
N VAL A 9 -18.55 -4.07 -18.83
CA VAL A 9 -18.70 -4.82 -20.06
C VAL A 9 -17.39 -5.54 -20.37
N ASN A 10 -17.48 -6.67 -21.07
CA ASN A 10 -16.29 -7.34 -21.58
C ASN A 10 -15.72 -6.52 -22.75
N CYS A 11 -14.69 -5.70 -22.49
CA CYS A 11 -14.07 -4.85 -23.50
C CYS A 11 -13.39 -5.64 -24.63
N ALA A 12 -12.99 -6.90 -24.41
CA ALA A 12 -12.49 -7.74 -25.50
C ALA A 12 -13.63 -8.13 -26.47
N ALA A 13 -14.85 -8.27 -25.97
CA ALA A 13 -16.02 -8.57 -26.81
C ALA A 13 -16.68 -7.30 -27.40
N LEU A 14 -16.60 -6.16 -26.69
CA LEU A 14 -17.21 -4.88 -27.06
C LEU A 14 -16.21 -3.73 -27.00
N PRO A 15 -15.14 -3.74 -27.83
CA PRO A 15 -14.04 -2.77 -27.71
C PRO A 15 -14.46 -1.32 -27.99
N SER A 16 -15.52 -1.10 -28.76
CA SER A 16 -16.04 0.24 -29.07
C SER A 16 -17.03 0.79 -28.05
N HIS A 17 -17.36 0.02 -26.99
CA HIS A 17 -18.25 0.50 -25.95
C HIS A 17 -17.66 1.76 -25.29
N PRO A 18 -18.46 2.79 -24.95
CA PRO A 18 -17.94 4.04 -24.39
C PRO A 18 -17.08 3.86 -23.14
N HIS A 19 -17.40 2.88 -22.30
CA HIS A 19 -16.62 2.56 -21.10
C HIS A 19 -15.29 1.84 -21.43
N CYS A 20 -15.09 1.33 -22.64
CA CYS A 20 -13.87 0.65 -23.07
C CYS A 20 -12.98 1.51 -23.97
N ASN A 21 -13.50 2.63 -24.47
CA ASN A 21 -12.84 3.47 -25.47
C ASN A 21 -12.96 4.94 -25.09
N CYS A 22 -12.23 5.32 -24.04
CA CYS A 22 -12.07 6.70 -23.61
C CYS A 22 -10.93 7.39 -24.36
N THR A 23 -10.95 8.72 -24.37
CA THR A 23 -9.78 9.52 -24.76
C THR A 23 -8.69 9.33 -23.71
N SER A 24 -7.51 8.89 -24.14
CA SER A 24 -6.37 8.72 -23.23
C SER A 24 -5.88 10.07 -22.71
N ASP A 25 -5.73 10.19 -21.40
CA ASP A 25 -5.10 11.32 -20.72
C ASP A 25 -4.19 10.80 -19.58
N TRP A 26 -3.97 11.59 -18.54
CA TRP A 26 -3.14 11.19 -17.40
C TRP A 26 -3.86 10.24 -16.41
N LEU A 27 -5.19 10.21 -16.44
CA LEU A 27 -6.06 9.43 -15.57
C LEU A 27 -6.65 8.23 -16.32
N HIS A 28 -7.10 8.45 -17.55
CA HIS A 28 -7.85 7.47 -18.34
C HIS A 28 -6.97 6.73 -19.33
N GLN A 29 -7.08 5.39 -19.32
CA GLN A 29 -6.41 4.52 -20.26
C GLN A 29 -7.36 3.41 -20.74
N ALA A 30 -7.62 3.36 -22.04
CA ALA A 30 -8.40 2.29 -22.65
C ALA A 30 -7.61 0.96 -22.67
N PRO A 31 -8.27 -0.19 -22.47
CA PRO A 31 -9.68 -0.34 -22.10
C PRO A 31 -9.95 -0.35 -20.58
N TYR A 32 -8.92 -0.42 -19.74
CA TYR A 32 -9.06 -0.83 -18.34
C TYR A 32 -9.44 0.30 -17.37
N SER A 33 -8.92 1.51 -17.54
CA SER A 33 -9.09 2.61 -16.57
C SER A 33 -9.93 3.77 -17.11
N CYS A 34 -10.81 3.50 -18.08
CA CYS A 34 -11.69 4.53 -18.64
C CYS A 34 -12.72 5.07 -17.66
N MET A 35 -13.01 4.36 -16.57
CA MET A 35 -13.96 4.79 -15.54
C MET A 35 -13.26 5.35 -14.29
N ALA A 36 -11.94 5.57 -14.34
CA ALA A 36 -11.19 6.09 -13.22
C ALA A 36 -11.74 7.47 -12.78
N GLY A 37 -12.03 7.63 -11.49
CA GLY A 37 -12.65 8.86 -10.94
C GLY A 37 -14.14 9.07 -11.24
N ASP A 38 -14.83 8.16 -11.96
CA ASP A 38 -16.28 8.23 -12.14
C ASP A 38 -17.01 7.72 -10.88
N VAL A 39 -17.50 8.67 -10.09
CA VAL A 39 -18.17 8.40 -8.80
C VAL A 39 -19.48 7.63 -8.96
N ASP A 40 -20.25 7.85 -10.04
CA ASP A 40 -21.53 7.16 -10.23
C ASP A 40 -21.30 5.71 -10.65
N HIS A 41 -20.29 5.48 -11.50
CA HIS A 41 -19.85 4.13 -11.84
C HIS A 41 -19.25 3.40 -10.63
N ALA A 42 -18.38 4.06 -9.85
CA ALA A 42 -17.83 3.53 -8.60
C ALA A 42 -18.94 3.11 -7.61
N LEU A 43 -19.92 3.98 -7.38
CA LEU A 43 -21.10 3.68 -6.55
C LEU A 43 -21.85 2.46 -7.08
N SER A 44 -22.13 2.44 -8.38
CA SER A 44 -22.79 1.32 -9.04
C SER A 44 -22.02 0.02 -8.78
N ARG A 45 -20.69 0.00 -9.01
CA ARG A 45 -19.82 -1.18 -8.77
C ARG A 45 -19.92 -1.69 -7.34
N MET A 46 -19.91 -0.80 -6.34
CA MET A 46 -20.08 -1.21 -4.95
C MET A 46 -21.49 -1.72 -4.62
N GLN A 47 -22.54 -1.16 -5.20
CA GLN A 47 -23.89 -1.70 -5.06
C GLN A 47 -24.01 -3.14 -5.62
N ALA A 48 -23.36 -3.40 -6.75
CA ALA A 48 -23.29 -4.76 -7.31
C ALA A 48 -22.50 -5.71 -6.39
N GLN A 49 -21.40 -5.24 -5.80
CA GLN A 49 -20.61 -6.01 -4.83
C GLN A 49 -21.43 -6.36 -3.57
N LEU A 50 -22.22 -5.42 -3.05
CA LEU A 50 -23.13 -5.67 -1.93
C LEU A 50 -24.20 -6.73 -2.25
N SER A 51 -24.56 -6.84 -3.53
CA SER A 51 -25.50 -7.84 -4.04
C SER A 51 -24.83 -9.17 -4.43
N ASN A 52 -23.49 -9.24 -4.38
CA ASN A 52 -22.74 -10.46 -4.74
C ASN A 52 -23.06 -11.60 -3.75
N PRO A 53 -23.42 -12.81 -4.22
CA PRO A 53 -23.75 -13.94 -3.33
C PRO A 53 -22.63 -14.35 -2.37
N ASP A 54 -21.37 -14.26 -2.77
CA ASP A 54 -20.22 -14.62 -1.93
C ASP A 54 -19.99 -13.56 -0.86
N TYR A 55 -20.13 -12.28 -1.22
CA TYR A 55 -20.05 -11.19 -0.24
C TYR A 55 -21.22 -11.22 0.74
N ALA A 56 -22.42 -11.56 0.26
CA ALA A 56 -23.58 -11.80 1.10
C ALA A 56 -23.35 -12.93 2.12
N GLN A 57 -22.71 -14.02 1.71
CA GLN A 57 -22.32 -15.11 2.61
C GLN A 57 -21.25 -14.67 3.62
N PHE A 58 -20.26 -13.89 3.17
CA PHE A 58 -19.28 -13.27 4.06
C PHE A 58 -19.96 -12.41 5.14
N LEU A 59 -20.86 -11.49 4.76
CA LEU A 59 -21.60 -10.67 5.72
C LEU A 59 -22.50 -11.50 6.65
N ALA A 60 -23.10 -12.59 6.16
CA ALA A 60 -23.89 -13.49 7.00
C ALA A 60 -23.03 -14.25 8.03
N TYR A 61 -21.81 -14.63 7.66
CA TYR A 61 -20.85 -15.24 8.56
C TYR A 61 -20.32 -14.23 9.59
N MET A 62 -19.93 -13.04 9.14
CA MET A 62 -19.35 -12.01 10.02
C MET A 62 -20.39 -11.38 10.96
N CYS A 63 -21.59 -11.16 10.43
CA CYS A 63 -22.70 -10.47 11.09
C CYS A 63 -24.00 -11.29 11.04
N PRO A 64 -24.11 -12.39 11.81
CA PRO A 64 -25.28 -13.26 11.79
C PRO A 64 -26.57 -12.50 12.11
N GLY A 65 -27.61 -12.71 11.29
CA GLY A 65 -28.94 -12.10 11.49
C GLY A 65 -29.08 -10.64 11.07
N HIS A 66 -28.05 -10.01 10.47
CA HIS A 66 -28.11 -8.61 10.03
C HIS A 66 -29.29 -8.31 9.08
N ARG A 67 -29.58 -9.23 8.14
CA ARG A 67 -30.68 -9.06 7.17
C ARG A 67 -32.05 -8.98 7.84
N ALA A 68 -32.30 -9.79 8.87
CA ALA A 68 -33.56 -9.76 9.62
C ALA A 68 -33.75 -8.43 10.37
N LYS A 69 -32.65 -7.72 10.65
CA LYS A 69 -32.65 -6.38 11.25
C LYS A 69 -32.71 -5.25 10.21
N GLY A 70 -32.80 -5.56 8.92
CA GLY A 70 -32.84 -4.58 7.83
C GLY A 70 -31.52 -3.82 7.62
N LEU A 71 -30.40 -4.35 8.11
CA LEU A 71 -29.10 -3.69 7.99
C LEU A 71 -28.39 -4.16 6.71
N HIS A 72 -28.16 -3.28 5.73
CA HIS A 72 -27.48 -3.63 4.47
C HIS A 72 -26.63 -2.47 3.92
N PRO A 73 -25.28 -2.53 4.04
CA PRO A 73 -24.53 -3.51 4.84
C PRO A 73 -24.72 -3.31 6.36
N PRO A 74 -24.45 -4.33 7.19
CA PRO A 74 -24.36 -4.16 8.64
C PRO A 74 -23.21 -3.24 9.03
N THR A 75 -23.31 -2.60 10.21
CA THR A 75 -22.17 -1.85 10.77
C THR A 75 -21.05 -2.82 11.15
N GLY A 76 -20.05 -2.95 10.26
CA GLY A 76 -19.02 -4.00 10.30
C GLY A 76 -18.17 -3.98 11.58
N THR A 77 -17.98 -2.79 12.15
CA THR A 77 -17.11 -2.57 13.32
C THR A 77 -17.82 -2.76 14.66
N ASP A 78 -19.15 -2.87 14.68
CA ASP A 78 -19.93 -3.02 15.91
C ASP A 78 -20.02 -4.50 16.29
N PRO A 79 -19.37 -4.96 17.39
CA PRO A 79 -19.40 -6.36 17.79
C PRO A 79 -20.80 -6.88 18.20
N THR A 80 -21.75 -5.99 18.48
CA THR A 80 -23.15 -6.36 18.78
C THR A 80 -23.96 -6.70 17.52
N ILE A 81 -23.50 -6.23 16.36
CA ILE A 81 -24.07 -6.51 15.04
C ILE A 81 -23.23 -7.58 14.32
N CYS A 82 -21.91 -7.41 14.37
CA CYS A 82 -20.89 -8.21 13.73
C CYS A 82 -19.96 -8.81 14.80
N PRO A 83 -20.33 -9.95 15.43
CA PRO A 83 -19.51 -10.59 16.46
C PRO A 83 -18.11 -11.00 15.95
N ARG A 84 -17.93 -11.03 14.63
CA ARG A 84 -16.62 -11.05 13.96
C ARG A 84 -16.46 -9.69 13.29
N PRO A 85 -15.84 -8.70 13.95
CA PRO A 85 -15.75 -7.35 13.42
C PRO A 85 -15.02 -7.32 12.07
N ILE A 86 -15.49 -6.45 11.18
CA ILE A 86 -14.91 -6.21 9.87
C ILE A 86 -14.15 -4.88 9.94
N PHE A 87 -12.85 -4.94 9.69
CA PHE A 87 -11.98 -3.77 9.52
C PHE A 87 -11.42 -3.82 8.10
N GLY A 88 -11.29 -2.68 7.45
CA GLY A 88 -10.79 -2.65 6.07
C GLY A 88 -10.32 -1.29 5.63
N THR A 89 -9.31 -1.29 4.78
CA THR A 89 -8.83 -0.17 3.97
C THR A 89 -8.99 -0.54 2.49
N TYR A 90 -8.98 0.44 1.58
CA TYR A 90 -9.01 0.20 0.14
C TYR A 90 -7.61 -0.03 -0.41
N ASP A 91 -7.56 -0.51 -1.66
CA ASP A 91 -6.40 -0.35 -2.53
C ASP A 91 -6.81 0.39 -3.81
N ASP A 92 -5.92 0.56 -4.78
CA ASP A 92 -6.12 1.35 -6.01
C ASP A 92 -7.44 1.10 -6.75
N HIS A 93 -7.79 -0.16 -7.01
CA HIS A 93 -9.02 -0.52 -7.72
C HIS A 93 -10.28 -0.15 -6.94
N ASP A 94 -10.26 -0.23 -5.62
CA ASP A 94 -11.34 0.24 -4.74
C ASP A 94 -11.24 1.73 -4.41
N TYR A 95 -10.09 2.34 -4.71
CA TYR A 95 -9.88 3.78 -4.75
C TYR A 95 -10.27 4.35 -6.12
N SER A 96 -10.78 3.52 -7.04
CA SER A 96 -11.27 3.93 -8.36
C SER A 96 -10.20 4.51 -9.29
N TRP A 97 -8.93 4.13 -9.10
CA TRP A 97 -7.85 4.42 -10.03
C TRP A 97 -6.67 3.48 -9.80
N ASP A 98 -6.43 2.54 -10.72
CA ASP A 98 -5.22 1.70 -10.80
C ASP A 98 -3.94 2.52 -10.58
N ASN A 99 -3.10 2.09 -9.64
CA ASN A 99 -1.90 2.81 -9.19
C ASN A 99 -2.15 4.27 -8.74
N GLY A 100 -3.39 4.54 -8.31
CA GLY A 100 -3.87 5.87 -8.02
C GLY A 100 -3.18 6.52 -6.82
N ASN A 101 -3.24 7.85 -6.80
CA ASN A 101 -2.58 8.68 -5.81
C ASN A 101 -3.47 9.89 -5.43
N LYS A 102 -2.90 10.87 -4.73
CA LYS A 102 -3.63 12.03 -4.21
C LYS A 102 -4.35 12.87 -5.27
N ARG A 103 -4.00 12.74 -6.55
CA ARG A 103 -4.57 13.48 -7.69
C ARG A 103 -5.94 12.99 -8.13
N LEU A 104 -6.45 11.88 -7.59
CA LEU A 104 -7.78 11.37 -7.93
C LEU A 104 -8.85 12.46 -7.74
N PRO A 105 -9.57 12.85 -8.80
CA PRO A 105 -10.69 13.77 -8.67
C PRO A 105 -11.77 13.18 -7.77
N ARG A 106 -12.35 13.99 -6.89
CA ARG A 106 -13.43 13.57 -5.98
C ARG A 106 -13.09 12.35 -5.09
N LYS A 107 -11.82 12.13 -4.74
CA LYS A 107 -11.39 11.05 -3.83
C LYS A 107 -12.14 10.99 -2.49
N ASP A 108 -12.59 12.12 -1.97
CA ASP A 108 -13.45 12.17 -0.77
C ASP A 108 -14.79 11.43 -0.97
N ASP A 109 -15.37 11.50 -2.17
CA ASP A 109 -16.65 10.83 -2.48
C ASP A 109 -16.44 9.33 -2.71
N VAL A 110 -15.38 8.94 -3.43
CA VAL A 110 -14.98 7.53 -3.60
C VAL A 110 -14.71 6.88 -2.23
N LYS A 111 -14.03 7.62 -1.34
CA LYS A 111 -13.83 7.22 0.04
C LYS A 111 -15.15 6.94 0.78
N GLN A 112 -16.16 7.80 0.64
CA GLN A 112 -17.46 7.53 1.28
C GLN A 112 -18.12 6.28 0.72
N ILE A 113 -18.06 6.07 -0.61
CA ILE A 113 -18.61 4.87 -1.27
C ILE A 113 -17.99 3.59 -0.69
N PHE A 114 -16.66 3.57 -0.52
CA PHE A 114 -15.97 2.44 0.09
C PHE A 114 -16.40 2.22 1.56
N LEU A 115 -16.43 3.29 2.36
CA LEU A 115 -16.83 3.23 3.77
C LEU A 115 -18.29 2.78 3.94
N ASP A 116 -19.18 3.19 3.04
CA ASP A 116 -20.56 2.71 3.00
C ASP A 116 -20.61 1.21 2.70
N ALA A 117 -19.83 0.72 1.74
CA ALA A 117 -19.81 -0.68 1.34
C ALA A 117 -19.29 -1.63 2.45
N ILE A 118 -18.30 -1.20 3.23
CA ILE A 118 -17.78 -2.00 4.37
C ILE A 118 -18.60 -1.84 5.65
N GLY A 119 -19.63 -0.98 5.63
CA GLY A 119 -20.48 -0.73 6.79
C GLY A 119 -19.80 0.06 7.90
N GLU A 120 -18.96 1.03 7.56
CA GLU A 120 -18.39 1.96 8.54
C GLU A 120 -19.48 2.87 9.11
N SER A 121 -19.46 3.13 10.42
CA SER A 121 -20.45 3.98 11.08
C SER A 121 -20.53 5.37 10.43
N SER A 122 -21.74 5.94 10.31
CA SER A 122 -21.95 7.31 9.82
C SER A 122 -21.29 8.38 10.70
N THR A 123 -20.99 8.06 11.96
CA THR A 123 -20.30 8.95 12.90
C THR A 123 -18.80 8.65 13.02
N SER A 124 -18.27 7.74 12.19
CA SER A 124 -16.86 7.35 12.24
C SER A 124 -15.97 8.52 11.79
N PRO A 125 -14.89 8.85 12.53
CA PRO A 125 -13.94 9.89 12.11
C PRO A 125 -13.27 9.60 10.76
N ARG A 126 -13.27 8.34 10.31
CA ARG A 126 -12.77 7.91 8.99
C ARG A 126 -13.51 8.60 7.83
N ARG A 127 -14.73 9.09 8.08
CA ARG A 127 -15.55 9.82 7.10
C ARG A 127 -15.17 11.30 6.96
N ASN A 128 -14.33 11.85 7.84
CA ASN A 128 -13.94 13.26 7.79
C ASN A 128 -13.28 13.59 6.45
N ARG A 129 -13.79 14.61 5.75
CA ARG A 129 -13.19 15.08 4.48
C ARG A 129 -11.81 15.68 4.71
N GLY A 130 -10.94 15.61 3.71
CA GLY A 130 -9.60 16.18 3.79
C GLY A 130 -8.54 15.27 4.44
N ARG A 131 -8.93 14.11 4.96
CA ARG A 131 -8.08 13.08 5.58
C ARG A 131 -8.26 11.74 4.87
N GLY A 132 -7.29 10.83 4.90
CA GLY A 132 -7.46 9.46 4.40
C GLY A 132 -8.44 8.61 5.24
N ILE A 133 -8.54 7.32 4.93
CA ILE A 133 -9.34 6.33 5.70
C ILE A 133 -8.56 5.64 6.82
N GLU A 134 -7.31 6.04 7.05
CA GLU A 134 -6.43 5.41 8.03
C GLU A 134 -7.07 5.43 9.42
N TRP A 135 -6.90 4.33 10.15
CA TRP A 135 -7.49 4.21 11.49
C TRP A 135 -6.82 3.14 12.33
N LYS A 136 -7.02 3.21 13.65
CA LYS A 136 -6.56 2.21 14.60
C LYS A 136 -7.75 1.59 15.32
N TYR A 137 -7.79 0.26 15.35
CA TYR A 137 -8.67 -0.53 16.21
C TYR A 137 -7.84 -1.30 17.25
N THR A 138 -8.45 -1.66 18.38
CA THR A 138 -7.82 -2.53 19.38
C THR A 138 -8.75 -3.70 19.68
N LEU A 139 -8.31 -4.91 19.33
CA LEU A 139 -8.96 -6.16 19.70
C LEU A 139 -8.58 -6.54 21.14
N ASN A 140 -9.44 -7.30 21.81
CA ASN A 140 -9.29 -7.70 23.23
C ASN A 140 -9.09 -6.52 24.20
N LYS A 141 -9.64 -5.35 23.85
CA LYS A 141 -9.54 -4.13 24.66
C LYS A 141 -9.94 -4.38 26.11
N GLY A 142 -9.13 -3.91 27.05
CA GLY A 142 -9.33 -4.14 28.49
C GLY A 142 -8.61 -5.38 29.03
N HIS A 143 -7.89 -6.11 28.16
CA HIS A 143 -7.00 -7.21 28.56
C HIS A 143 -5.56 -6.88 28.12
N PRO A 144 -4.82 -6.00 28.84
CA PRO A 144 -3.57 -5.41 28.35
C PRO A 144 -2.55 -6.41 27.78
N ASN A 145 -2.38 -7.58 28.41
CA ASN A 145 -1.44 -8.62 27.98
C ASN A 145 -1.93 -9.46 26.79
N LYS A 146 -3.10 -9.15 26.23
CA LYS A 146 -3.75 -9.85 25.11
C LYS A 146 -4.31 -8.90 24.05
N GLU A 147 -4.11 -7.60 24.23
CA GLU A 147 -4.56 -6.60 23.26
C GLU A 147 -3.83 -6.77 21.92
N VAL A 148 -4.55 -6.56 20.84
CA VAL A 148 -3.98 -6.53 19.49
C VAL A 148 -4.40 -5.23 18.84
N ASP A 149 -3.43 -4.38 18.55
CA ASP A 149 -3.69 -3.16 17.80
C ASP A 149 -3.69 -3.47 16.30
N VAL A 150 -4.71 -2.98 15.60
CA VAL A 150 -4.85 -3.10 14.15
C VAL A 150 -4.76 -1.70 13.57
N PHE A 151 -3.65 -1.41 12.90
CA PHE A 151 -3.41 -0.16 12.19
C PHE A 151 -3.78 -0.35 10.72
N LEU A 152 -4.84 0.32 10.28
CA LEU A 152 -5.20 0.42 8.87
C LEU A 152 -4.49 1.63 8.28
N LEU A 153 -3.63 1.39 7.29
CA LEU A 153 -3.01 2.46 6.51
C LEU A 153 -3.92 2.83 5.33
N ASP A 154 -3.87 4.10 4.92
CA ASP A 154 -4.30 4.59 3.62
C ASP A 154 -3.06 4.96 2.79
N GLU A 155 -2.87 4.28 1.67
CA GLU A 155 -1.69 4.41 0.80
C GLU A 155 -2.05 5.01 -0.56
N ARG A 156 -3.23 5.64 -0.67
CA ARG A 156 -3.76 6.21 -1.93
C ARG A 156 -4.13 7.67 -1.78
N TYR A 157 -4.80 8.02 -0.68
CA TYR A 157 -5.43 9.33 -0.51
C TYR A 157 -4.42 10.48 -0.49
N ASN A 158 -3.30 10.32 0.21
CA ASN A 158 -2.25 11.34 0.33
C ASN A 158 -0.96 10.99 -0.42
N ARG A 159 -0.91 9.81 -1.04
CA ARG A 159 0.25 9.34 -1.79
C ARG A 159 0.68 10.37 -2.84
N ASP A 160 1.95 10.74 -2.82
CA ASP A 160 2.57 11.54 -3.87
C ASP A 160 2.57 10.76 -5.19
N THR A 161 2.71 11.47 -6.30
CA THR A 161 2.97 10.82 -7.58
C THR A 161 4.28 10.06 -7.54
N LEU A 162 4.42 9.05 -8.42
CA LEU A 162 5.60 8.22 -8.50
C LEU A 162 6.89 9.06 -8.67
N PRO A 163 7.99 8.73 -7.97
CA PRO A 163 9.21 9.52 -8.06
C PRO A 163 9.77 9.56 -9.48
N CYS A 164 10.29 10.71 -9.88
CA CYS A 164 10.71 10.94 -11.26
C CYS A 164 11.76 9.92 -11.72
N HIS A 165 12.79 9.64 -10.91
CA HIS A 165 13.85 8.70 -11.28
C HIS A 165 13.36 7.27 -11.56
N ILE A 166 12.18 6.87 -11.08
CA ILE A 166 11.63 5.51 -11.30
C ILE A 166 11.19 5.32 -12.76
N ARG A 167 10.61 6.35 -13.40
CA ARG A 167 10.01 6.24 -14.75
C ARG A 167 10.50 7.26 -15.77
N ARG A 168 11.44 8.15 -15.42
CA ARG A 168 11.94 9.20 -16.33
C ARG A 168 12.43 8.64 -17.66
N THR A 169 13.42 7.74 -17.63
CA THR A 169 14.01 7.16 -18.85
C THR A 169 12.98 6.36 -19.67
N TYR A 170 12.11 5.61 -18.99
CA TYR A 170 11.01 4.90 -19.65
C TYR A 170 10.10 5.87 -20.40
N CYS A 171 9.65 6.95 -19.74
CA CYS A 171 8.76 7.91 -20.36
C CYS A 171 9.44 8.73 -21.47
N GLU A 172 10.72 9.08 -21.34
CA GLU A 172 11.47 9.72 -22.41
C GLU A 172 11.50 8.83 -23.66
N GLN A 173 11.69 7.51 -23.50
CA GLN A 173 11.66 6.55 -24.60
C GLN A 173 10.26 6.41 -25.21
N VAL A 174 9.22 6.28 -24.38
CA VAL A 174 7.82 6.26 -24.82
C VAL A 174 7.48 7.49 -25.65
N LEU A 175 7.86 8.69 -25.19
CA LEU A 175 7.54 9.94 -25.86
C LEU A 175 8.30 10.14 -27.17
N SER A 176 9.57 9.72 -27.23
CA SER A 176 10.43 9.91 -28.40
C SER A 176 10.29 8.82 -29.47
N SER A 177 10.01 7.58 -29.08
CA SER A 177 10.11 6.41 -29.98
C SER A 177 8.79 5.66 -30.22
N TYR A 178 7.78 5.83 -29.35
CA TYR A 178 6.55 5.02 -29.41
C TYR A 178 5.28 5.91 -29.44
N PRO A 179 4.90 6.46 -30.62
CA PRO A 179 3.78 7.39 -30.75
C PRO A 179 2.40 6.79 -30.45
N HIS A 180 2.25 5.46 -30.52
CA HIS A 180 1.01 4.74 -30.26
C HIS A 180 1.02 3.95 -28.94
N HIS A 181 2.02 4.17 -28.09
CA HIS A 181 2.11 3.47 -26.81
C HIS A 181 0.93 3.87 -25.90
N PRO A 182 0.24 2.93 -25.24
CA PRO A 182 -0.96 3.26 -24.47
C PRO A 182 -0.69 4.14 -23.24
N ARG A 183 0.50 4.01 -22.63
CA ARG A 183 0.97 4.91 -21.55
C ARG A 183 1.49 6.27 -22.02
N ARG A 184 1.41 6.62 -23.32
CA ARG A 184 2.00 7.87 -23.85
C ARG A 184 1.42 9.13 -23.19
N ALA A 185 0.10 9.18 -23.02
CA ALA A 185 -0.57 10.33 -22.40
C ALA A 185 -0.14 10.51 -20.94
N TRP A 186 -0.12 9.41 -20.18
CA TRP A 186 0.43 9.37 -18.82
C TRP A 186 1.90 9.82 -18.77
N CYS A 187 2.76 9.30 -19.65
CA CYS A 187 4.17 9.69 -19.69
C CYS A 187 4.39 11.16 -20.05
N ASN A 188 3.52 11.73 -20.89
CA ASN A 188 3.54 13.15 -21.19
C ASN A 188 3.18 13.98 -19.96
N ASP A 189 2.15 13.59 -19.21
CA ASP A 189 1.82 14.26 -17.95
C ASP A 189 2.92 14.09 -16.89
N PHE A 190 3.47 12.89 -16.78
CA PHE A 190 4.55 12.56 -15.86
C PHE A 190 5.77 13.48 -16.03
N LEU A 191 6.19 13.73 -17.28
CA LEU A 191 7.39 14.55 -17.58
C LEU A 191 7.10 16.03 -17.85
N HIS A 192 5.91 16.37 -18.35
CA HIS A 192 5.61 17.70 -18.88
C HIS A 192 4.26 18.28 -18.44
N GLY A 193 3.41 17.50 -17.78
CA GLY A 193 2.11 17.94 -17.28
C GLY A 193 2.15 18.47 -15.85
N GLY A 194 1.18 18.07 -15.03
CA GLY A 194 0.93 18.64 -13.71
C GLY A 194 0.41 20.08 -13.75
N GLU A 195 0.00 20.63 -12.60
CA GLU A 195 -0.63 21.96 -12.51
C GLU A 195 0.27 23.10 -13.04
N LEU A 196 1.59 22.93 -12.90
CA LEU A 196 2.58 23.92 -13.31
C LEU A 196 3.16 23.67 -14.71
N GLY A 197 2.74 22.61 -15.41
CA GLY A 197 3.28 22.24 -16.73
C GLY A 197 4.76 21.88 -16.72
N LYS A 198 5.26 21.32 -15.60
CA LYS A 198 6.68 20.96 -15.39
C LYS A 198 6.88 19.46 -15.15
N GLY A 199 5.84 18.66 -15.40
CA GLY A 199 5.79 17.25 -15.04
C GLY A 199 5.07 17.04 -13.72
N SER A 200 4.27 15.97 -13.67
CA SER A 200 3.55 15.59 -12.46
C SER A 200 4.35 14.66 -11.54
N CYS A 201 5.49 14.11 -11.97
CA CYS A 201 6.27 13.18 -11.17
C CYS A 201 6.84 13.82 -9.90
N CYS A 202 7.03 13.04 -8.85
CA CYS A 202 7.57 13.57 -7.60
C CYS A 202 9.09 13.76 -7.69
N ILE A 203 9.54 15.02 -7.60
CA ILE A 203 10.96 15.42 -7.70
C ILE A 203 11.70 15.42 -6.36
N LYS A 204 10.98 15.28 -5.23
CA LYS A 204 11.51 15.51 -3.89
C LYS A 204 12.68 14.57 -3.58
N ASP A 205 12.56 13.30 -3.93
CA ASP A 205 13.61 12.30 -3.75
C ASP A 205 14.86 12.65 -4.58
N ASP A 206 14.70 13.02 -5.84
CA ASP A 206 15.81 13.41 -6.73
C ASP A 206 16.57 14.62 -6.17
N HIS A 207 15.86 15.60 -5.62
CA HIS A 207 16.45 16.85 -5.14
C HIS A 207 17.05 16.73 -3.73
N ILE A 208 16.38 16.03 -2.82
CA ILE A 208 16.74 15.97 -1.41
C ILE A 208 17.49 14.68 -1.13
N TYR A 209 16.82 13.52 -1.20
CA TYR A 209 17.38 12.24 -0.74
C TYR A 209 18.54 11.75 -1.62
N TYR A 210 18.38 11.75 -2.95
CA TYR A 210 19.42 11.36 -3.91
C TYR A 210 20.28 12.55 -4.38
N GLY A 211 19.87 13.78 -4.04
CA GLY A 211 20.59 15.00 -4.38
C GLY A 211 21.36 15.56 -3.18
N TRP A 212 20.70 16.41 -2.39
CA TRP A 212 21.31 17.14 -1.27
C TRP A 212 21.97 16.22 -0.23
N CYS A 213 21.31 15.12 0.15
CA CYS A 213 21.79 14.19 1.18
C CYS A 213 23.06 13.44 0.76
N MET A 214 23.25 13.22 -0.55
CA MET A 214 24.41 12.49 -1.08
C MET A 214 25.70 13.32 -1.10
N GLN A 215 25.62 14.62 -0.84
CA GLN A 215 26.80 15.48 -0.77
C GLN A 215 27.47 15.36 0.61
N GLU A 216 28.74 14.95 0.64
CA GLU A 216 29.50 14.73 1.88
C GLU A 216 29.53 15.98 2.79
N SER A 217 29.58 17.17 2.18
CA SER A 217 29.55 18.46 2.88
C SER A 217 28.26 18.71 3.66
N ASN A 218 27.16 18.04 3.31
CA ASN A 218 25.85 18.21 3.93
C ASN A 218 25.62 17.31 5.14
N LYS A 219 26.40 16.22 5.32
CA LYS A 219 26.26 15.28 6.45
C LYS A 219 26.36 15.92 7.84
N LYS A 220 27.04 17.06 7.94
CA LYS A 220 27.21 17.81 9.20
C LYS A 220 26.25 18.98 9.36
N LYS A 221 25.37 19.24 8.38
CA LYS A 221 24.40 20.35 8.45
C LYS A 221 23.25 20.00 9.40
N SER A 222 22.67 21.02 10.03
CA SER A 222 21.63 20.87 11.04
C SER A 222 20.38 20.13 10.55
N LEU A 223 20.00 20.31 9.28
CA LEU A 223 18.83 19.68 8.69
C LEU A 223 19.04 18.23 8.21
N TYR A 224 20.27 17.69 8.32
CA TYR A 224 20.57 16.38 7.75
C TYR A 224 19.72 15.26 8.34
N LYS A 225 19.52 15.25 9.67
CA LYS A 225 18.70 14.23 10.33
C LYS A 225 17.25 14.23 9.85
N GLU A 226 16.69 15.42 9.64
CA GLU A 226 15.31 15.59 9.21
C GLU A 226 15.10 15.27 7.72
N ALA A 227 16.11 15.50 6.88
CA ALA A 227 15.99 15.33 5.43
C ALA A 227 16.51 13.98 4.92
N CYS A 228 17.45 13.35 5.63
CA CYS A 228 18.28 12.28 5.08
C CYS A 228 18.37 11.02 5.94
N ASP A 229 18.05 11.08 7.24
CA ASP A 229 18.18 9.92 8.13
C ASP A 229 16.79 9.32 8.42
N PRO A 230 16.34 8.28 7.68
CA PRO A 230 15.03 7.67 7.88
C PRO A 230 14.86 7.02 9.26
N ARG A 231 15.94 6.91 10.05
CA ARG A 231 15.92 6.42 11.43
C ARG A 231 15.66 7.52 12.46
N SER A 232 15.68 8.78 12.04
CA SER A 232 15.47 9.89 12.96
C SER A 232 13.99 10.14 13.17
N HIS A 233 13.56 10.35 14.41
CA HIS A 233 12.25 10.92 14.74
C HIS A 233 12.00 12.32 14.14
N GLN A 234 13.05 12.96 13.63
CA GLN A 234 12.93 14.24 12.91
C GLN A 234 12.65 14.03 11.41
N PHE A 235 12.74 12.81 10.89
CA PHE A 235 12.70 12.58 9.45
C PHE A 235 11.36 13.01 8.83
N GLY A 236 11.41 13.95 7.90
CA GLY A 236 10.25 14.51 7.22
C GLY A 236 9.25 15.20 8.16
N THR A 237 9.67 15.71 9.33
CA THR A 237 8.76 16.44 10.23
C THR A 237 8.37 17.81 9.69
N ARG A 238 9.26 18.47 8.95
CA ARG A 238 8.99 19.72 8.22
C ARG A 238 8.98 19.50 6.72
N SER A 239 8.39 20.48 6.04
CA SER A 239 8.43 20.60 4.58
C SER A 239 9.71 21.30 4.18
N LEU A 240 10.65 20.56 3.60
CA LEU A 240 11.94 21.08 3.16
C LEU A 240 12.01 21.05 1.63
N ILE A 241 12.70 22.04 1.07
CA ILE A 241 13.00 22.16 -0.35
C ILE A 241 14.46 22.55 -0.55
N VAL A 242 15.00 22.26 -1.72
CA VAL A 242 16.28 22.81 -2.17
C VAL A 242 16.02 24.09 -2.94
N ASP A 243 16.52 25.22 -2.44
CA ASP A 243 16.37 26.53 -3.07
C ASP A 243 17.21 26.65 -4.37
N SER A 244 17.03 27.75 -5.10
CA SER A 244 17.77 28.04 -6.33
C SER A 244 19.29 28.18 -6.14
N LYS A 245 19.77 28.30 -4.90
CA LYS A 245 21.19 28.37 -4.53
C LYS A 245 21.72 27.02 -4.05
N GLY A 246 20.92 25.95 -4.07
CA GLY A 246 21.28 24.62 -3.62
C GLY A 246 21.26 24.42 -2.10
N ASN A 247 20.66 25.35 -1.34
CA ASN A 247 20.52 25.21 0.10
C ASN A 247 19.20 24.50 0.45
N LEU A 248 19.25 23.63 1.45
CA LEU A 248 18.04 23.05 2.02
C LEU A 248 17.42 24.04 2.99
N VAL A 249 16.17 24.41 2.74
CA VAL A 249 15.41 25.40 3.50
C VAL A 249 14.01 24.86 3.78
N GLU A 250 13.34 25.43 4.77
CA GLU A 250 11.93 25.16 5.02
C GLU A 250 11.09 25.86 3.94
N ALA A 251 10.14 25.13 3.35
CA ALA A 251 9.28 25.65 2.30
C ALA A 251 8.38 26.76 2.87
N THR A 252 8.34 27.93 2.23
CA THR A 252 7.49 29.05 2.67
C THR A 252 6.55 29.51 1.56
N GLY A 253 5.26 29.65 1.88
CA GLY A 253 4.28 30.28 0.98
C GLY A 253 4.08 29.55 -0.35
N SER A 254 4.27 30.27 -1.47
CA SER A 254 3.98 29.80 -2.85
C SER A 254 4.90 28.69 -3.37
N GLU A 255 5.88 28.24 -2.60
CA GLU A 255 6.69 27.06 -2.97
C GLU A 255 5.93 25.74 -2.72
N LEU A 256 4.80 25.83 -1.99
CA LEU A 256 3.86 24.75 -1.70
C LEU A 256 2.74 24.63 -2.76
N LEU A 257 2.91 25.23 -3.95
CA LEU A 257 1.91 25.33 -5.03
C LEU A 257 1.61 23.98 -5.74
N ASP A 258 1.33 22.94 -4.95
CA ASP A 258 0.55 21.76 -5.34
C ASP A 258 -0.51 21.41 -4.28
N GLY A 259 -0.83 22.37 -3.40
CA GLY A 259 -2.08 22.45 -2.65
C GLY A 259 -2.40 21.35 -1.62
N ARG A 260 -1.59 20.29 -1.49
CA ARG A 260 -1.67 19.24 -0.46
C ARG A 260 -0.52 18.24 -0.67
N ASP A 261 0.63 18.47 -0.04
CA ASP A 261 1.42 17.47 0.72
C ASP A 261 2.71 18.12 1.23
N GLU A 262 3.00 17.88 2.50
CA GLU A 262 3.94 18.62 3.35
C GLU A 262 5.24 17.83 3.60
N SER A 263 5.39 16.65 2.99
CA SER A 263 6.57 15.80 3.17
C SER A 263 7.78 16.27 2.35
N SER A 264 8.98 16.05 2.90
CA SER A 264 10.28 16.41 2.28
C SER A 264 10.83 15.35 1.32
N PHE A 265 10.07 14.29 1.08
CA PHE A 265 10.38 13.19 0.18
C PHE A 265 9.07 12.75 -0.49
N CYS A 266 9.16 11.90 -1.49
CA CYS A 266 7.99 11.33 -2.16
C CYS A 266 7.33 10.33 -1.21
N ASP A 267 6.20 10.73 -0.64
CA ASP A 267 5.57 10.02 0.48
C ASP A 267 4.38 9.16 0.02
N VAL A 268 4.19 8.01 0.65
CA VAL A 268 3.07 7.09 0.39
C VAL A 268 1.88 7.43 1.30
N LEU A 269 2.16 7.75 2.56
CA LEU A 269 1.12 8.02 3.57
C LEU A 269 0.74 9.50 3.63
N GLY A 270 1.64 10.37 3.15
CA GLY A 270 1.62 11.79 3.45
C GLY A 270 2.00 12.08 4.90
N ARG A 271 2.38 13.34 5.16
CA ARG A 271 2.97 13.74 6.45
C ARG A 271 2.06 13.46 7.66
N GLU A 272 0.79 13.86 7.61
CA GLU A 272 -0.12 13.78 8.75
C GLU A 272 -0.33 12.34 9.22
N GLN A 273 -0.61 11.41 8.30
CA GLN A 273 -0.81 10.00 8.61
C GLN A 273 0.49 9.34 9.10
N ARG A 274 1.64 9.69 8.51
CA ARG A 274 2.93 9.17 8.96
C ARG A 274 3.24 9.58 10.40
N LEU A 275 3.02 10.85 10.75
CA LEU A 275 3.20 11.35 12.12
C LEU A 275 2.19 10.70 13.09
N TRP A 276 0.93 10.55 12.68
CA TRP A 276 -0.08 9.83 13.45
C TRP A 276 0.33 8.38 13.71
N LEU A 277 0.85 7.67 12.71
CA LEU A 277 1.29 6.29 12.84
C LEU A 277 2.48 6.20 13.79
N GLU A 278 3.50 7.06 13.60
CA GLU A 278 4.68 7.11 14.47
C GLU A 278 4.31 7.34 15.94
N GLU A 279 3.45 8.30 16.21
CA GLU A 279 2.97 8.57 17.57
C GLU A 279 2.17 7.39 18.12
N SER A 280 1.23 6.86 17.33
CA SER A 280 0.28 5.85 17.79
C SER A 280 0.92 4.48 18.02
N ILE A 281 1.91 4.10 17.20
CA ILE A 281 2.61 2.82 17.31
C ILE A 281 3.65 2.85 18.43
N THR A 282 4.38 3.96 18.58
CA THR A 282 5.40 4.14 19.62
C THR A 282 4.78 4.17 21.02
N LYS A 283 3.58 4.77 21.16
CA LYS A 283 2.86 4.83 22.44
C LYS A 283 2.04 3.57 22.76
N SER A 284 1.92 2.63 21.81
CA SER A 284 1.07 1.45 21.99
C SER A 284 1.71 0.43 22.94
N THR A 285 0.96 0.05 23.97
CA THR A 285 1.31 -1.03 24.91
C THR A 285 0.79 -2.40 24.49
N ALA A 286 0.04 -2.51 23.39
CA ALA A 286 -0.48 -3.78 22.92
C ALA A 286 0.68 -4.72 22.54
N PRO A 287 0.72 -5.97 23.01
CA PRO A 287 1.83 -6.89 22.74
C PRO A 287 1.96 -7.25 21.25
N LEU A 288 0.85 -7.23 20.49
CA LEU A 288 0.83 -7.48 19.05
C LEU A 288 0.20 -6.31 18.30
N LYS A 289 0.82 -5.95 17.17
CA LYS A 289 0.40 -4.90 16.24
C LYS A 289 0.30 -5.48 14.85
N LEU A 290 -0.88 -5.37 14.24
CA LEU A 290 -1.12 -5.74 12.85
C LEU A 290 -1.18 -4.45 12.04
N VAL A 291 -0.25 -4.27 11.11
CA VAL A 291 -0.21 -3.10 10.22
C VAL A 291 -0.72 -3.55 8.86
N VAL A 292 -1.91 -3.08 8.50
CA VAL A 292 -2.58 -3.40 7.23
C VAL A 292 -2.15 -2.37 6.18
N SER A 293 -1.32 -2.84 5.25
CA SER A 293 -0.70 -2.10 4.16
C SER A 293 -1.37 -2.53 2.86
N SER A 294 -1.95 -1.62 2.08
CA SER A 294 -2.62 -2.03 0.83
C SER A 294 -1.59 -2.38 -0.25
N SER A 295 -0.56 -1.54 -0.42
CA SER A 295 0.59 -1.81 -1.28
C SER A 295 1.60 -2.75 -0.62
N VAL A 296 2.42 -3.43 -1.42
CA VAL A 296 3.40 -4.41 -0.91
C VAL A 296 4.60 -3.68 -0.32
N LEU A 297 4.92 -3.96 0.95
CA LEU A 297 6.04 -3.33 1.65
C LEU A 297 7.38 -3.99 1.30
N LEU A 298 7.39 -5.31 1.15
CA LEU A 298 8.53 -6.17 0.83
C LEU A 298 8.32 -6.84 -0.54
N GLY A 299 8.35 -6.06 -1.62
CA GLY A 299 8.26 -6.54 -2.98
C GLY A 299 9.57 -7.13 -3.51
N ASP A 300 9.70 -7.23 -4.83
CA ASP A 300 10.90 -7.79 -5.46
C ASP A 300 12.01 -6.74 -5.58
N LEU A 301 13.23 -7.10 -5.19
CA LEU A 301 14.38 -6.20 -5.23
C LEU A 301 15.14 -6.26 -6.56
N GLN A 302 14.73 -7.15 -7.47
CA GLN A 302 15.32 -7.23 -8.81
C GLN A 302 14.69 -6.20 -9.74
N PRO A 303 15.49 -5.58 -10.64
CA PRO A 303 14.94 -4.76 -11.71
C PRO A 303 13.94 -5.57 -12.53
N GLN A 304 12.74 -5.02 -12.70
CA GLN A 304 11.68 -5.64 -13.48
C GLN A 304 11.51 -4.94 -14.82
N MET A 305 10.86 -5.56 -15.80
CA MET A 305 10.48 -4.84 -17.01
C MET A 305 9.53 -3.72 -16.63
N CYS A 306 9.76 -2.52 -17.16
CA CYS A 306 8.89 -1.36 -16.95
C CYS A 306 7.47 -1.62 -17.45
N ASP A 307 7.32 -2.48 -18.45
CA ASP A 307 6.06 -2.84 -19.06
C ASP A 307 5.89 -4.35 -19.08
N TRP A 308 4.91 -4.85 -18.33
CA TRP A 308 4.64 -6.28 -18.18
C TRP A 308 3.90 -6.88 -19.38
N ASN A 309 3.32 -6.04 -20.25
CA ASN A 309 2.60 -6.49 -21.45
C ASN A 309 3.50 -6.56 -22.69
N ASN A 310 4.81 -6.29 -22.55
CA ASN A 310 5.76 -6.26 -23.67
C ASN A 310 5.32 -5.31 -24.80
N GLU A 311 4.66 -4.19 -24.49
CA GLU A 311 4.13 -3.22 -25.47
C GLU A 311 5.20 -2.21 -25.94
N GLY A 312 6.48 -2.62 -25.89
CA GLY A 312 7.47 -2.12 -26.84
C GLY A 312 8.73 -1.47 -26.24
N THR A 313 8.89 -1.37 -24.92
CA THR A 313 10.16 -0.87 -24.35
C THR A 313 11.02 -1.98 -23.77
N SER A 314 12.34 -1.99 -24.07
CA SER A 314 13.32 -2.86 -23.40
C SER A 314 13.82 -2.29 -22.07
N SER A 315 13.17 -1.25 -21.53
CA SER A 315 13.58 -0.60 -20.29
C SER A 315 13.28 -1.49 -19.08
N THR A 316 14.25 -1.58 -18.18
CA THR A 316 14.02 -2.12 -16.84
C THR A 316 13.77 -0.97 -15.86
N CYS A 317 12.87 -1.22 -14.92
CA CYS A 317 12.47 -0.30 -13.86
C CYS A 317 12.87 -0.90 -12.51
N MET A 318 13.16 -0.02 -11.55
CA MET A 318 13.61 -0.43 -10.22
C MET A 318 12.51 -1.10 -9.38
N CYS A 319 11.24 -0.91 -9.75
CA CYS A 319 10.06 -1.44 -9.07
C CYS A 319 8.90 -1.62 -10.06
N SER A 320 7.83 -2.28 -9.61
CA SER A 320 6.57 -2.50 -10.35
C SER A 320 5.89 -1.19 -10.80
N GLY A 321 6.09 -0.10 -10.06
CA GLY A 321 5.44 1.19 -10.28
C GLY A 321 4.43 1.54 -9.19
N ASP A 322 4.14 0.62 -8.26
CA ASP A 322 3.14 0.85 -7.23
C ASP A 322 3.56 0.54 -5.79
N ASP A 323 4.51 -0.35 -5.61
CA ASP A 323 4.92 -0.82 -4.29
C ASP A 323 5.77 0.19 -3.52
N TRP A 324 5.95 -0.08 -2.22
CA TRP A 324 6.76 0.77 -1.35
C TRP A 324 8.22 0.91 -1.82
N GLU A 325 8.78 -0.08 -2.50
CA GLU A 325 10.14 0.03 -3.06
C GLU A 325 10.30 1.15 -4.10
N CYS A 326 9.20 1.61 -4.70
CA CYS A 326 9.21 2.78 -5.57
C CYS A 326 9.40 4.10 -4.81
N TYR A 327 9.09 4.14 -3.51
CA TYR A 327 9.15 5.33 -2.64
C TYR A 327 10.18 5.09 -1.53
N LYS A 328 11.44 4.90 -1.95
CA LYS A 328 12.47 4.33 -1.09
C LYS A 328 12.67 5.04 0.25
N PRO A 329 12.72 6.39 0.34
CA PRO A 329 12.87 7.07 1.62
C PRO A 329 11.69 6.80 2.57
N ALA A 330 10.46 6.80 2.03
CA ALA A 330 9.25 6.49 2.79
C ALA A 330 9.26 5.02 3.28
N GLN A 331 9.65 4.08 2.43
CA GLN A 331 9.79 2.66 2.78
C GLN A 331 10.80 2.45 3.92
N LEU A 332 11.98 3.06 3.82
CA LEU A 332 13.02 2.91 4.84
C LEU A 332 12.56 3.45 6.20
N GLN A 333 11.89 4.61 6.22
CA GLN A 333 11.35 5.16 7.46
C GLN A 333 10.26 4.26 8.05
N LEU A 334 9.33 3.77 7.24
CA LEU A 334 8.28 2.87 7.73
C LEU A 334 8.89 1.58 8.29
N LEU A 335 9.82 0.95 7.55
CA LEU A 335 10.49 -0.27 8.01
C LEU A 335 11.23 -0.04 9.33
N HIS A 336 11.91 1.10 9.50
CA HIS A 336 12.56 1.45 10.76
C HIS A 336 11.55 1.60 11.90
N LEU A 337 10.47 2.35 11.68
CA LEU A 337 9.42 2.55 12.67
C LEU A 337 8.80 1.21 13.11
N LEU A 338 8.47 0.34 12.14
CA LEU A 338 7.83 -0.94 12.43
C LEU A 338 8.77 -1.92 13.13
N SER A 339 10.05 -1.95 12.76
CA SER A 339 11.03 -2.88 13.34
C SER A 339 11.63 -2.43 14.67
N THR A 340 11.34 -1.20 15.09
CA THR A 340 11.71 -0.66 16.40
C THR A 340 10.50 -0.37 17.29
N ALA A 341 9.27 -0.58 16.81
CA ALA A 341 8.08 -0.41 17.63
C ALA A 341 8.07 -1.37 18.84
N PRO A 342 7.45 -0.99 19.97
CA PRO A 342 7.29 -1.90 21.11
C PRO A 342 6.36 -3.08 20.76
N GLY A 343 6.68 -4.28 21.25
CA GLY A 343 5.90 -5.49 20.97
C GLY A 343 6.10 -6.03 19.55
N CYS A 344 5.38 -7.11 19.20
CA CYS A 344 5.46 -7.70 17.87
C CYS A 344 4.70 -6.89 16.84
N VAL A 345 5.31 -6.65 15.67
CA VAL A 345 4.66 -6.08 14.50
C VAL A 345 4.60 -7.11 13.38
N VAL A 346 3.42 -7.25 12.77
CA VAL A 346 3.19 -8.05 11.55
C VAL A 346 2.52 -7.16 10.52
N VAL A 347 3.10 -7.11 9.32
CA VAL A 347 2.52 -6.41 8.17
C VAL A 347 1.60 -7.36 7.42
N LEU A 348 0.38 -6.90 7.14
CA LEU A 348 -0.61 -7.60 6.32
C LEU A 348 -0.75 -6.86 5.00
N THR A 349 -0.64 -7.56 3.88
CA THR A 349 -0.70 -6.93 2.56
C THR A 349 -1.44 -7.75 1.51
N GLY A 350 -1.73 -7.10 0.38
CA GLY A 350 -2.55 -7.56 -0.73
C GLY A 350 -1.85 -7.41 -2.08
N ASP A 351 -2.58 -6.84 -3.05
CA ASP A 351 -2.15 -6.45 -4.40
C ASP A 351 -1.77 -7.57 -5.40
N TYR A 352 -0.71 -8.33 -5.17
CA TYR A 352 -0.12 -9.19 -6.22
C TYR A 352 -0.97 -10.37 -6.74
N HIS A 353 -2.13 -10.64 -6.14
CA HIS A 353 -2.99 -11.78 -6.44
C HIS A 353 -2.26 -13.13 -6.37
N TYR A 354 -1.25 -13.26 -5.53
CA TYR A 354 -0.85 -14.54 -4.96
C TYR A 354 -0.52 -14.33 -3.48
N SER A 355 -0.31 -15.43 -2.76
CA SER A 355 0.03 -15.32 -1.33
C SER A 355 1.43 -15.83 -1.03
N ASP A 356 2.14 -15.14 -0.15
CA ASP A 356 3.42 -15.58 0.41
C ASP A 356 3.62 -15.03 1.82
N ILE A 357 4.68 -15.49 2.49
CA ILE A 357 5.13 -14.92 3.75
C ILE A 357 6.60 -14.56 3.58
N ARG A 358 6.91 -13.29 3.83
CA ARG A 358 8.27 -12.73 3.76
C ARG A 358 8.70 -12.21 5.12
N VAL A 359 10.00 -12.28 5.39
CA VAL A 359 10.57 -11.79 6.65
C VAL A 359 11.89 -11.05 6.40
N LEU A 360 11.97 -9.85 6.97
CA LEU A 360 13.24 -9.16 7.16
C LEU A 360 13.83 -9.56 8.51
N LYS A 361 15.00 -10.19 8.50
CA LYS A 361 15.67 -10.68 9.70
C LYS A 361 16.82 -9.76 10.12
N PRO A 362 17.02 -9.51 11.43
CA PRO A 362 18.25 -8.92 11.93
C PRO A 362 19.45 -9.80 11.56
N LYS A 363 20.59 -9.19 11.22
CA LYS A 363 21.86 -9.76 10.67
C LYS A 363 22.01 -9.60 9.16
N GLN A 364 23.24 -9.81 8.69
CA GLN A 364 23.58 -9.71 7.27
C GLN A 364 22.88 -10.79 6.45
N GLN A 365 22.16 -10.35 5.43
CA GLN A 365 21.40 -11.11 4.45
C GLN A 365 21.70 -10.54 3.06
N VAL A 366 21.25 -11.21 2.01
CA VAL A 366 21.39 -10.73 0.62
C VAL A 366 20.74 -9.36 0.44
N TYR A 367 19.58 -9.14 1.07
CA TYR A 367 18.85 -7.88 1.01
C TYR A 367 19.37 -6.80 1.96
N SER A 368 20.32 -7.09 2.87
CA SER A 368 20.70 -6.11 3.92
C SER A 368 21.27 -4.82 3.35
N LYS A 369 21.93 -4.85 2.19
CA LYS A 369 22.41 -3.63 1.51
C LYS A 369 21.27 -2.71 1.07
N TYR A 370 20.11 -3.27 0.72
CA TYR A 370 18.95 -2.48 0.30
C TYR A 370 18.24 -1.80 1.47
N TYR A 371 18.51 -2.24 2.70
CA TYR A 371 17.86 -1.77 3.92
C TYR A 371 18.90 -1.40 4.98
N GLU A 372 20.10 -0.97 4.58
CA GLU A 372 21.20 -0.65 5.50
C GLU A 372 20.89 0.54 6.41
N ASP A 373 19.99 1.42 5.96
CA ASP A 373 19.47 2.55 6.73
C ASP A 373 18.25 2.19 7.59
N VAL A 374 17.99 0.91 7.83
CA VAL A 374 16.93 0.42 8.74
C VAL A 374 17.57 -0.28 9.94
N GLN A 375 17.23 0.17 11.15
CA GLN A 375 17.53 -0.60 12.36
C GLN A 375 16.48 -1.69 12.58
N LEU A 376 16.84 -2.93 12.26
CA LEU A 376 15.98 -4.11 12.51
C LEU A 376 16.26 -4.70 13.89
N SER A 377 15.47 -4.33 14.92
CA SER A 377 15.64 -4.87 16.28
C SER A 377 15.15 -6.32 16.41
N TYR A 378 14.15 -6.72 15.62
CA TYR A 378 13.60 -8.06 15.58
C TYR A 378 13.12 -8.41 14.16
N PRO A 379 12.80 -9.68 13.85
CA PRO A 379 12.28 -10.06 12.54
C PRO A 379 10.94 -9.37 12.23
N LEU A 380 10.86 -8.67 11.10
CA LEU A 380 9.63 -8.04 10.63
C LEU A 380 8.99 -8.94 9.57
N PHE A 381 7.79 -9.44 9.85
CA PHE A 381 7.04 -10.32 8.96
C PHE A 381 6.05 -9.53 8.10
N GLN A 382 5.98 -9.86 6.81
CA GLN A 382 4.92 -9.50 5.91
C GLN A 382 4.15 -10.74 5.48
N VAL A 383 2.84 -10.75 5.69
CA VAL A 383 1.93 -11.79 5.20
C VAL A 383 1.15 -11.21 4.03
N MET A 384 1.49 -11.64 2.82
CA MET A 384 0.74 -11.31 1.62
C MET A 384 -0.32 -12.39 1.41
N ALA A 385 -1.59 -12.02 1.59
CA ALA A 385 -2.74 -12.91 1.45
C ALA A 385 -3.64 -12.47 0.30
N SER A 386 -3.04 -12.25 -0.88
CA SER A 386 -3.71 -11.69 -2.05
C SER A 386 -4.12 -12.80 -2.99
N GLY A 387 -5.39 -13.20 -3.03
CA GLY A 387 -5.82 -14.24 -3.98
C GLY A 387 -7.04 -15.02 -3.55
N LEU A 388 -7.99 -14.37 -2.87
CA LEU A 388 -9.15 -15.05 -2.31
C LEU A 388 -10.02 -15.75 -3.38
N THR A 389 -10.14 -15.12 -4.55
CA THR A 389 -11.01 -15.58 -5.65
C THR A 389 -10.21 -16.14 -6.82
N THR A 390 -9.17 -15.41 -7.22
CA THR A 390 -8.29 -15.73 -8.35
C THR A 390 -6.85 -15.56 -7.91
N SER A 391 -5.96 -16.36 -8.47
CA SER A 391 -4.53 -16.21 -8.23
C SER A 391 -3.79 -16.05 -9.55
N THR A 392 -3.05 -14.95 -9.68
CA THR A 392 -2.12 -14.74 -10.79
C THR A 392 -0.96 -15.75 -10.71
N GLY A 393 -0.72 -16.38 -9.54
CA GLY A 393 0.32 -17.39 -9.35
C GLY A 393 0.01 -18.75 -9.96
N ALA A 394 -1.23 -18.97 -10.43
CA ALA A 394 -1.69 -20.28 -10.92
C ALA A 394 -0.84 -20.80 -12.10
N ASN A 395 -0.40 -19.89 -12.98
CA ASN A 395 0.33 -20.23 -14.20
C ASN A 395 1.85 -20.07 -14.08
N PHE A 396 2.37 -19.67 -12.91
CA PHE A 396 3.80 -19.45 -12.70
C PHE A 396 4.47 -20.68 -12.10
N SER A 397 5.63 -21.03 -12.64
CA SER A 397 6.55 -22.00 -12.10
C SER A 397 7.46 -21.39 -11.03
N CYS A 398 8.29 -22.22 -10.42
CA CYS A 398 9.28 -21.81 -9.41
C CYS A 398 10.47 -21.05 -10.03
N ASP A 399 10.63 -21.11 -11.35
CA ASP A 399 11.76 -20.53 -12.08
C ASP A 399 11.44 -19.19 -12.77
N ASP A 400 10.21 -18.69 -12.63
CA ASP A 400 9.76 -17.44 -13.22
C ASP A 400 10.04 -16.21 -12.33
N SER A 401 9.56 -15.03 -12.73
CA SER A 401 9.70 -13.73 -12.03
C SER A 401 9.21 -13.71 -10.58
N ARG A 402 8.52 -14.76 -10.12
CA ARG A 402 8.01 -14.88 -8.75
C ARG A 402 8.97 -15.59 -7.80
N ARG A 403 10.12 -16.05 -8.29
CA ARG A 403 11.15 -16.67 -7.45
C ARG A 403 11.74 -15.64 -6.49
N ASP A 404 11.72 -15.93 -5.20
CA ASP A 404 12.44 -15.10 -4.24
C ASP A 404 13.95 -15.36 -4.36
N THR A 405 14.67 -14.36 -4.87
CA THR A 405 16.14 -14.38 -5.03
C THR A 405 16.88 -13.80 -3.84
N THR A 406 16.15 -13.23 -2.88
CA THR A 406 16.70 -12.47 -1.75
C THR A 406 16.73 -13.30 -0.46
N GLY A 407 15.98 -14.41 -0.41
CA GLY A 407 15.87 -15.27 0.76
C GLY A 407 14.94 -14.72 1.84
N MET A 408 14.02 -13.82 1.48
CA MET A 408 12.98 -13.30 2.37
C MET A 408 11.90 -14.35 2.70
N ARG A 409 11.72 -15.38 1.86
CA ARG A 409 10.78 -16.50 2.09
C ARG A 409 11.48 -17.63 2.84
N GLU A 410 11.09 -17.85 4.10
CA GLU A 410 11.72 -18.85 4.96
C GLU A 410 11.59 -20.29 4.45
N GLY A 411 10.46 -20.62 3.81
CA GLY A 411 10.23 -21.92 3.20
C GLY A 411 10.97 -22.14 1.87
N GLY A 412 11.87 -21.24 1.50
CA GLY A 412 12.65 -21.27 0.27
C GLY A 412 12.09 -20.40 -0.85
N PRO A 413 12.82 -20.28 -1.97
CA PRO A 413 12.55 -19.29 -3.02
C PRO A 413 11.16 -19.38 -3.66
N CYS A 414 10.51 -20.55 -3.55
CA CYS A 414 9.23 -20.85 -4.17
C CYS A 414 8.10 -21.10 -3.17
N SER A 415 8.28 -20.64 -1.93
CA SER A 415 7.29 -20.70 -0.87
C SER A 415 6.20 -19.65 -1.06
N PHE A 416 5.40 -19.82 -2.11
CA PHE A 416 4.21 -19.00 -2.41
C PHE A 416 3.02 -19.90 -2.78
N VAL A 417 1.81 -19.45 -2.48
CA VAL A 417 0.56 -20.16 -2.79
C VAL A 417 0.04 -19.71 -4.15
N ARG A 418 -0.14 -20.67 -5.05
CA ARG A 418 -0.55 -20.45 -6.45
C ARG A 418 -2.05 -20.48 -6.68
N GLY A 419 -2.82 -21.03 -5.75
CA GLY A 419 -4.27 -21.16 -5.86
C GLY A 419 -5.00 -20.13 -5.00
N PRO A 420 -6.35 -20.10 -5.09
CA PRO A 420 -7.16 -19.29 -4.20
C PRO A 420 -6.82 -19.55 -2.73
N SER A 421 -6.63 -18.49 -1.96
CA SER A 421 -6.19 -18.58 -0.56
C SER A 421 -6.56 -17.35 0.28
N PHE A 422 -6.52 -17.51 1.60
CA PHE A 422 -6.76 -16.44 2.57
C PHE A 422 -5.76 -16.50 3.73
N GLY A 423 -5.50 -15.34 4.33
CA GLY A 423 -4.65 -15.22 5.51
C GLY A 423 -5.38 -15.56 6.80
N MET A 424 -4.69 -16.17 7.75
CA MET A 424 -5.16 -16.39 9.12
C MET A 424 -4.01 -16.13 10.09
N ILE A 425 -4.29 -15.37 11.15
CA ILE A 425 -3.37 -15.22 12.29
C ILE A 425 -4.00 -15.90 13.50
N GLU A 426 -3.31 -16.91 14.04
CA GLU A 426 -3.70 -17.56 15.28
C GLU A 426 -2.74 -17.16 16.39
N VAL A 427 -3.27 -16.71 17.54
CA VAL A 427 -2.45 -16.39 18.72
C VAL A 427 -2.83 -17.32 19.87
N ASN A 428 -1.87 -18.12 20.34
CA ASN A 428 -2.05 -19.01 21.48
C ASN A 428 -1.72 -18.28 22.79
N TRP A 429 -2.72 -17.61 23.36
CA TRP A 429 -2.61 -16.89 24.64
C TRP A 429 -2.51 -17.78 25.90
N LYS A 430 -2.48 -19.11 25.76
CA LYS A 430 -2.37 -20.04 26.89
C LYS A 430 -0.92 -20.33 27.28
N GLU A 431 0.02 -20.16 26.34
CA GLU A 431 1.45 -20.33 26.60
C GLU A 431 1.99 -19.16 27.44
N ALA A 432 3.03 -19.43 28.23
CA ALA A 432 3.72 -18.38 28.98
C ALA A 432 4.37 -17.34 28.06
N ASP A 433 4.89 -17.80 26.92
CA ASP A 433 5.30 -16.98 25.78
C ASP A 433 4.36 -17.26 24.60
N PRO A 434 3.35 -16.39 24.36
CA PRO A 434 2.34 -16.64 23.33
C PRO A 434 2.95 -16.89 21.94
N VAL A 435 2.52 -17.97 21.30
CA VAL A 435 2.91 -18.29 19.92
C VAL A 435 1.92 -17.64 18.96
N ILE A 436 2.44 -16.90 17.99
CA ILE A 436 1.72 -16.30 16.88
C ILE A 436 2.01 -17.14 15.64
N ARG A 437 0.95 -17.68 15.00
CA ARG A 437 1.04 -18.43 13.75
C ARG A 437 0.52 -17.57 12.62
N LEU A 438 1.38 -17.29 11.65
CA LEU A 438 1.07 -16.54 10.44
C LEU A 438 0.81 -17.55 9.33
N GLN A 439 -0.44 -17.68 8.90
CA GLN A 439 -0.84 -18.74 7.98
C GLN A 439 -1.43 -18.18 6.69
N VAL A 440 -1.11 -18.84 5.59
CA VAL A 440 -1.89 -18.78 4.36
C VAL A 440 -2.61 -20.11 4.20
N ARG A 441 -3.92 -20.06 4.04
CA ARG A 441 -4.80 -21.23 3.95
C ARG A 441 -5.43 -21.34 2.58
N ASP A 442 -5.62 -22.58 2.14
CA ASP A 442 -6.29 -22.91 0.89
C ASP A 442 -7.74 -22.40 0.92
N GLY A 443 -8.16 -21.66 -0.11
CA GLY A 443 -9.45 -20.98 -0.15
C GLY A 443 -10.65 -21.91 -0.15
N LYS A 444 -10.48 -23.18 -0.57
CA LYS A 444 -11.58 -24.16 -0.63
C LYS A 444 -11.59 -25.08 0.58
N THR A 445 -10.42 -25.57 1.00
CA THR A 445 -10.31 -26.60 2.04
C THR A 445 -10.01 -26.04 3.42
N GLY A 446 -9.52 -24.80 3.52
CA GLY A 446 -9.08 -24.19 4.78
C GLY A 446 -7.79 -24.80 5.36
N LEU A 447 -7.17 -25.74 4.64
CA LEU A 447 -5.90 -26.35 5.03
C LEU A 447 -4.77 -25.33 4.96
N VAL A 448 -3.85 -25.39 5.92
CA VAL A 448 -2.64 -24.55 5.94
C VAL A 448 -1.75 -24.93 4.77
N ARG A 449 -1.37 -23.92 3.97
CA ARG A 449 -0.47 -24.07 2.80
C ARG A 449 0.91 -23.50 3.07
N LEU A 450 0.96 -22.40 3.81
CA LEU A 450 2.18 -21.79 4.33
C LEU A 450 1.95 -21.41 5.78
N GLU A 451 2.98 -21.56 6.60
CA GLU A 451 2.99 -21.11 7.99
C GLU A 451 4.39 -20.60 8.36
N SER A 452 4.44 -19.43 8.99
CA SER A 452 5.58 -18.97 9.77
C SER A 452 5.13 -18.75 11.21
N ASN A 453 6.03 -18.99 12.15
CA ASN A 453 5.74 -18.90 13.57
C ASN A 453 6.69 -17.91 14.24
N LEU A 454 6.17 -17.08 15.14
CA LEU A 454 6.95 -16.22 16.01
C LEU A 454 6.39 -16.27 17.43
N THR A 455 7.22 -16.00 18.42
CA THR A 455 6.79 -15.89 19.82
C THR A 455 6.78 -14.44 20.26
N MET A 456 5.99 -14.10 21.28
CA MET A 456 5.92 -12.71 21.75
C MET A 456 7.28 -12.18 22.24
N SER A 457 8.08 -13.05 22.87
CA SER A 457 9.45 -12.72 23.28
C SER A 457 10.42 -12.51 22.11
N SER A 458 10.14 -13.05 20.92
CA SER A 458 11.00 -12.87 19.74
C SER A 458 11.03 -11.42 19.22
N CYS A 459 10.10 -10.58 19.69
CA CYS A 459 9.97 -9.17 19.33
C CYS A 459 10.34 -8.21 20.47
N SER A 460 10.92 -8.72 21.57
CA SER A 460 11.48 -7.83 22.59
C SER A 460 12.78 -7.22 22.05
N GLN A 461 12.90 -5.89 22.11
CA GLN A 461 14.18 -5.23 21.83
C GLN A 461 15.27 -5.82 22.74
N ALA A 462 16.39 -6.22 22.14
CA ALA A 462 17.55 -6.77 22.84
C ALA A 462 18.25 -5.74 23.72
#